data_AF-A0A6J4MWF2-F1
#
_entry.id   AF-A0A6J4MWF2-F1
#
_cell.length_a   1.000
_cell.length_b   1.000
_cell.length_c   1.000
_cell.angle_alpha   90.00
_cell.angle_beta   90.00
_cell.angle_gamma   90.00
#
_symmetry.space_group_name_H-M   'P 1'
#
loop_
_entity.id
_entity.type
_entity.pdbx_description
1 polymer ?
#
loop_
_entity_poly.entity_id
_entity_poly.type
_entity_poly.pdbx_seq_one_letter_code
_entity_poly.pdbx_strand_id
1 'polypeptide(L)'
;RVYFPPDANCLLWTIDHCLRTFDRINVITAGKQPGPQWLSPEEAERHCAAGVGIWSFAGSEEAGREPDVVLACCGDVPTMETIAAAALLREHLPALKVRVVNVVDVMTLQSRKHHPHGLPDEDFDAIFTASQPVIFAHHGYPSLIHRLTYARTNHANLHVHGYQEEGTTTTPFDMVVLNRLDRFHLAIDAIERVPGLNEAAAVKQRFHDKLTEHTAYIRLHGEDMPEIREWVWDYSPDAAGSRS
;
A
#
# COMPACT_ATOMS: atom_id res chain seq x y z
N ARG A 1 13.61 16.27 1.56
CA ARG A 1 12.36 15.65 1.07
C ARG A 1 12.61 14.16 0.95
N VAL A 2 11.59 13.33 1.12
CA VAL A 2 11.72 11.88 1.08
C VAL A 2 10.59 11.36 0.19
N TYR A 3 10.95 10.68 -0.89
CA TYR A 3 10.02 10.21 -1.92
C TYR A 3 10.11 8.71 -2.10
N PHE A 4 8.96 8.08 -2.31
CA PHE A 4 8.79 6.63 -2.51
C PHE A 4 7.93 6.37 -3.75
N PRO A 5 8.45 6.62 -4.96
CA PRO A 5 7.71 6.35 -6.19
C PRO A 5 7.36 4.85 -6.29
N PRO A 6 6.09 4.50 -6.55
CA PRO A 6 5.65 3.10 -6.63
C PRO A 6 5.98 2.41 -7.97
N ASP A 7 6.31 3.18 -9.01
CA ASP A 7 6.60 2.69 -10.35
C ASP A 7 7.55 3.63 -11.12
N ALA A 8 7.88 3.28 -12.38
CA ALA A 8 8.83 4.01 -13.19
C ALA A 8 8.34 5.41 -13.60
N ASN A 9 7.06 5.58 -13.92
CA ASN A 9 6.51 6.89 -14.30
C ASN A 9 6.54 7.87 -13.11
N CYS A 10 6.19 7.41 -11.91
CA CYS A 10 6.31 8.21 -10.70
C CYS A 10 7.77 8.55 -10.38
N LEU A 11 8.70 7.61 -10.61
CA LEU A 11 10.13 7.83 -10.43
C LEU A 11 10.67 8.89 -11.38
N LEU A 12 10.31 8.81 -12.67
CA LEU A 12 10.71 9.79 -13.69
C LEU A 12 10.24 11.20 -13.32
N TRP A 13 8.97 11.34 -12.93
CA TRP A 13 8.45 12.62 -12.46
C TRP A 13 9.19 13.12 -11.22
N THR A 14 9.42 12.24 -10.24
CA THR A 14 10.09 12.60 -8.98
C THR A 14 11.51 13.10 -9.22
N ILE A 15 12.25 12.46 -10.13
CA ILE A 15 13.60 12.89 -10.52
C ILE A 15 13.56 14.25 -11.21
N ASP A 16 12.68 14.45 -12.22
CA ASP A 16 12.55 15.74 -12.90
C ASP A 16 12.21 16.86 -11.91
N HIS A 17 11.25 16.62 -11.00
CA HIS A 17 10.91 17.55 -9.93
C HIS A 17 12.11 17.89 -9.06
N CYS A 18 12.83 16.87 -8.57
CA CYS A 18 13.98 17.08 -7.68
C CYS A 18 15.11 17.87 -8.35
N LEU A 19 15.39 17.63 -9.63
CA LEU A 19 16.44 18.32 -10.40
C LEU A 19 16.13 19.81 -10.65
N ARG A 20 14.86 20.22 -10.56
CA ARG A 20 14.44 21.63 -10.69
C ARG A 20 14.38 22.37 -9.35
N THR A 21 14.68 21.70 -8.23
CA THR A 21 14.65 22.30 -6.89
C THR A 21 16.05 22.62 -6.37
N PHE A 22 16.14 23.62 -5.49
CA PHE A 22 17.38 24.07 -4.86
C PHE A 22 17.22 24.11 -3.33
N ASP A 23 18.35 24.19 -2.61
CA ASP A 23 18.44 24.31 -1.15
C ASP A 23 17.74 23.19 -0.36
N ARG A 24 17.79 21.96 -0.89
CA ARG A 24 17.14 20.78 -0.29
C ARG A 24 18.00 19.54 -0.46
N ILE A 25 17.94 18.65 0.53
CA ILE A 25 18.35 17.25 0.35
C ILE A 25 17.11 16.47 -0.09
N ASN A 26 17.19 15.78 -1.22
CA ASN A 26 16.13 14.92 -1.74
C ASN A 26 16.58 13.45 -1.63
N VAL A 27 15.82 12.65 -0.89
CA VAL A 27 16.00 11.20 -0.79
C VAL A 27 14.91 10.55 -1.63
N ILE A 28 15.30 9.75 -2.61
CA ILE A 28 14.38 9.01 -3.50
C ILE A 28 14.67 7.53 -3.29
N THR A 29 13.67 6.79 -2.80
CA THR A 29 13.77 5.34 -2.59
C THR A 29 13.01 4.65 -3.70
N ALA A 30 13.73 3.91 -4.55
CA ALA A 30 13.16 3.20 -5.68
C ALA A 30 13.78 1.80 -5.84
N GLY A 31 12.94 0.83 -6.18
CA GLY A 31 13.39 -0.50 -6.55
C GLY A 31 14.09 -0.53 -7.89
N LYS A 32 14.95 -1.53 -8.04
CA LYS A 32 15.62 -1.86 -9.31
C LYS A 32 15.15 -3.19 -9.89
N GLN A 33 14.49 -4.00 -9.08
CA GLN A 33 13.93 -5.28 -9.49
C GLN A 33 12.78 -5.07 -10.47
N PRO A 34 12.53 -6.01 -11.40
CA PRO A 34 11.33 -5.98 -12.22
C PRO A 34 10.09 -5.85 -11.33
N GLY A 35 9.20 -4.93 -11.70
CA GLY A 35 8.00 -4.62 -10.94
C GLY A 35 6.89 -4.11 -11.85
N PRO A 36 5.65 -4.09 -11.34
CA PRO A 36 4.49 -3.59 -12.07
C PRO A 36 4.60 -2.09 -12.36
N GLN A 37 4.01 -1.68 -13.47
CA GLN A 37 3.77 -0.28 -13.83
C GLN A 37 2.30 0.04 -13.56
N TRP A 38 2.03 0.97 -12.64
CA TRP A 38 0.67 1.21 -12.15
C TRP A 38 -0.01 2.35 -12.89
N LEU A 39 0.69 3.47 -13.04
CA LEU A 39 0.12 4.70 -13.56
C LEU A 39 0.64 4.99 -14.97
N SER A 40 -0.21 5.58 -15.81
CA SER A 40 0.25 6.25 -17.03
C SER A 40 1.15 7.46 -16.68
N PRO A 41 1.93 8.01 -17.63
CA PRO A 41 2.69 9.24 -17.39
C PRO A 41 1.83 10.41 -16.88
N GLU A 42 0.62 10.59 -17.43
CA GLU A 42 -0.31 11.66 -17.06
C GLU A 42 -0.96 11.45 -15.69
N GLU A 43 -1.22 10.20 -15.32
CA GLU A 43 -1.67 9.83 -13.97
C GLU A 43 -0.57 10.03 -12.95
N ALA A 44 0.66 9.62 -13.27
CA ALA A 44 1.83 9.79 -12.41
C ALA A 44 2.14 11.27 -12.17
N GLU A 45 2.03 12.14 -13.18
CA GLU A 45 2.20 13.58 -13.01
C GLU A 45 1.21 14.16 -11.99
N ARG A 46 -0.08 13.86 -12.13
CA ARG A 46 -1.11 14.34 -11.20
C ARG A 46 -0.91 13.79 -9.79
N HIS A 47 -0.64 12.49 -9.68
CA HIS A 47 -0.45 11.79 -8.41
C HIS A 47 0.78 12.29 -7.66
N CYS A 48 1.92 12.41 -8.34
CA CYS A 48 3.15 12.87 -7.70
C CYS A 48 3.13 14.36 -7.37
N ALA A 49 2.44 15.20 -8.16
CA ALA A 49 2.23 16.60 -7.83
C ALA A 49 1.42 16.78 -6.54
N ALA A 50 0.43 15.92 -6.29
CA ALA A 50 -0.30 15.86 -5.02
C ALA A 50 0.54 15.21 -3.89
N GLY A 51 1.43 14.28 -4.24
CA GLY A 51 2.29 13.54 -3.31
C GLY A 51 1.57 12.40 -2.56
N VAL A 52 0.25 12.34 -2.64
CA VAL A 52 -0.62 11.27 -2.14
C VAL A 52 -1.90 11.23 -2.99
N GLY A 53 -2.52 10.06 -3.11
CA GLY A 53 -3.77 9.93 -3.86
C GLY A 53 -4.51 8.63 -3.59
N ILE A 54 -5.83 8.69 -3.78
CA ILE A 54 -6.72 7.51 -3.77
C ILE A 54 -6.63 6.84 -5.14
N TRP A 55 -6.35 5.54 -5.15
CA TRP A 55 -6.28 4.72 -6.36
C TRP A 55 -7.58 3.94 -6.54
N SER A 56 -8.55 4.57 -7.21
CA SER A 56 -9.90 4.02 -7.39
C SER A 56 -9.92 2.70 -8.17
N PHE A 57 -8.96 2.47 -9.07
CA PHE A 57 -8.87 1.19 -9.80
C PHE A 57 -8.59 0.02 -8.84
N ALA A 58 -7.79 0.24 -7.80
CA ALA A 58 -7.39 -0.78 -6.83
C ALA A 58 -8.39 -0.96 -5.68
N GLY A 59 -9.15 0.09 -5.33
CA GLY A 59 -10.20 0.05 -4.31
C GLY A 59 -11.50 -0.63 -4.75
N SER A 60 -12.37 -0.95 -3.80
CA SER A 60 -13.75 -1.41 -4.00
C SER A 60 -14.79 -0.47 -3.38
N GLU A 61 -14.36 0.68 -2.86
CA GLU A 61 -15.24 1.69 -2.26
C GLU A 61 -16.19 2.33 -3.28
N GLU A 62 -17.33 2.79 -2.78
CA GLU A 62 -18.35 3.45 -3.59
C GLU A 62 -18.27 4.96 -3.40
N ALA A 63 -18.37 5.71 -4.51
CA ALA A 63 -18.34 7.17 -4.45
C ALA A 63 -19.44 7.71 -3.54
N GLY A 64 -19.06 8.60 -2.62
CA GLY A 64 -19.99 9.23 -1.66
C GLY A 64 -20.29 8.38 -0.41
N ARG A 65 -19.68 7.20 -0.27
CA ARG A 65 -19.72 6.39 0.95
C ARG A 65 -18.32 6.28 1.55
N GLU A 66 -18.23 6.31 2.87
CA GLU A 66 -16.98 6.06 3.57
C GLU A 66 -16.58 4.56 3.41
N PRO A 67 -15.29 4.24 3.15
CA PRO A 67 -14.85 2.85 3.07
C PRO A 67 -14.96 2.18 4.45
N ASP A 68 -15.03 0.86 4.48
CA ASP A 68 -14.95 0.11 5.73
C ASP A 68 -13.50 0.04 6.23
N VAL A 69 -12.51 0.12 5.34
CA VAL A 69 -11.07 0.11 5.63
C VAL A 69 -10.27 0.85 4.56
N VAL A 70 -9.20 1.52 4.98
CA VAL A 70 -8.19 2.08 4.08
C VAL A 70 -6.95 1.19 4.06
N LEU A 71 -6.52 0.77 2.87
CA LEU A 71 -5.22 0.17 2.64
C LEU A 71 -4.30 1.25 2.04
N ALA A 72 -3.39 1.76 2.84
CA ALA A 72 -2.43 2.78 2.46
C ALA A 72 -1.05 2.18 2.19
N CYS A 73 -0.30 2.73 1.25
CA CYS A 73 1.05 2.25 0.93
C CYS A 73 2.03 3.36 0.57
N CYS A 74 3.31 3.11 0.83
CA CYS A 74 4.41 4.00 0.50
C CYS A 74 5.67 3.20 0.19
N GLY A 75 6.06 3.16 -1.09
CA GLY A 75 7.15 2.34 -1.64
C GLY A 75 6.64 1.38 -2.71
N ASP A 76 7.53 0.98 -3.61
CA ASP A 76 7.30 0.04 -4.70
C ASP A 76 6.76 -1.32 -4.22
N VAL A 77 7.53 -2.03 -3.38
CA VAL A 77 7.12 -3.33 -2.83
C VAL A 77 5.88 -3.23 -1.92
N PRO A 78 5.82 -2.27 -0.96
CA PRO A 78 4.60 -2.03 -0.19
C PRO A 78 3.35 -1.79 -1.07
N THR A 79 3.50 -1.08 -2.19
CA THR A 79 2.38 -0.82 -3.11
C THR A 79 1.89 -2.10 -3.77
N MET A 80 2.80 -2.94 -4.27
CA MET A 80 2.46 -4.23 -4.86
C MET A 80 1.69 -5.13 -3.87
N GLU A 81 2.20 -5.28 -2.65
CA GLU A 81 1.56 -6.12 -1.64
C GLU A 81 0.23 -5.56 -1.16
N THR A 82 0.09 -4.23 -1.10
CA THR A 82 -1.17 -3.56 -0.75
C THR A 82 -2.25 -3.77 -1.81
N ILE A 83 -1.89 -3.64 -3.09
CA ILE A 83 -2.84 -3.88 -4.19
C ILE A 83 -3.22 -5.36 -4.26
N ALA A 84 -2.27 -6.27 -4.05
CA ALA A 84 -2.57 -7.69 -3.96
C ALA A 84 -3.47 -8.03 -2.76
N ALA A 85 -3.28 -7.39 -1.61
CA ALA A 85 -4.18 -7.52 -0.46
C ALA A 85 -5.60 -7.01 -0.79
N ALA A 86 -5.70 -5.88 -1.50
CA ALA A 86 -6.99 -5.36 -1.96
C ALA A 86 -7.69 -6.34 -2.91
N ALA A 87 -6.95 -6.99 -3.82
CA ALA A 87 -7.50 -8.04 -4.69
C ALA A 87 -8.02 -9.24 -3.89
N LEU A 88 -7.25 -9.74 -2.92
CA LEU A 88 -7.66 -10.87 -2.07
C LEU A 88 -8.93 -10.55 -1.27
N LEU A 89 -9.02 -9.35 -0.71
CA LEU A 89 -10.19 -8.89 0.03
C LEU A 89 -11.40 -8.74 -0.90
N ARG A 90 -11.21 -8.20 -2.10
CA ARG A 90 -12.27 -8.08 -3.12
C ARG A 90 -12.81 -9.46 -3.53
N GLU A 91 -11.93 -10.44 -3.70
CA GLU A 91 -12.30 -11.80 -4.10
C GLU A 91 -13.07 -12.54 -2.98
N HIS A 92 -12.56 -12.49 -1.75
CA HIS A 92 -13.09 -13.29 -0.65
C HIS A 92 -14.14 -12.59 0.20
N LEU A 93 -14.18 -11.25 0.19
CA LEU A 93 -15.09 -10.41 0.96
C LEU A 93 -15.67 -9.29 0.07
N PRO A 94 -16.44 -9.60 -0.98
CA PRO A 94 -16.89 -8.61 -1.97
C PRO A 94 -17.80 -7.51 -1.40
N ALA A 95 -18.38 -7.73 -0.23
CA ALA A 95 -19.16 -6.72 0.49
C ALA A 95 -18.28 -5.65 1.18
N LEU A 96 -17.01 -5.96 1.45
CA LEU A 96 -16.07 -5.07 2.11
C LEU A 96 -15.64 -3.95 1.16
N LYS A 97 -15.86 -2.70 1.58
CA LYS A 97 -15.51 -1.49 0.83
C LYS A 97 -14.13 -1.04 1.23
N VAL A 98 -13.17 -1.29 0.34
CA VAL A 98 -11.75 -0.99 0.54
C VAL A 98 -11.38 0.26 -0.24
N ARG A 99 -10.79 1.24 0.44
CA ARG A 99 -10.08 2.35 -0.22
C ARG A 99 -8.60 2.02 -0.32
N VAL A 100 -7.99 2.23 -1.48
CA VAL A 100 -6.53 2.12 -1.65
C VAL A 100 -5.93 3.51 -1.77
N VAL A 101 -4.92 3.82 -0.96
CA VAL A 101 -4.21 5.10 -0.95
C VAL A 101 -2.73 4.87 -1.20
N ASN A 102 -2.15 5.56 -2.17
CA ASN A 102 -0.70 5.55 -2.38
C ASN A 102 -0.08 6.89 -1.97
N VAL A 103 1.07 6.84 -1.31
CA VAL A 103 1.84 8.01 -0.85
C VAL A 103 3.21 8.00 -1.53
N VAL A 104 3.52 9.05 -2.28
CA VAL A 104 4.82 9.28 -2.92
C VAL A 104 5.69 10.20 -2.06
N ASP A 105 5.17 11.33 -1.58
CA ASP A 105 5.87 12.25 -0.67
C ASP A 105 5.36 12.04 0.76
N VAL A 106 6.12 11.35 1.60
CA VAL A 106 5.72 11.07 3.00
C VAL A 106 5.55 12.33 3.84
N MET A 107 6.09 13.47 3.41
CA MET A 107 5.92 14.73 4.13
C MET A 107 4.50 15.28 4.05
N THR A 108 3.69 14.80 3.08
CA THR A 108 2.25 15.11 2.99
C THR A 108 1.45 14.58 4.19
N LEU A 109 1.94 13.52 4.83
CA LEU A 109 1.28 12.90 6.00
C LEU A 109 1.30 13.80 7.23
N GLN A 110 2.28 14.71 7.37
CA GLN A 110 2.33 15.66 8.48
C GLN A 110 1.23 16.71 8.39
N SER A 111 0.70 17.17 9.52
CA SER A 111 -0.20 18.33 9.52
C SER A 111 0.50 19.56 8.96
N ARG A 112 -0.20 20.31 8.10
CA ARG A 112 0.31 21.58 7.53
C ARG A 112 0.73 22.59 8.59
N LYS A 113 0.15 22.51 9.79
CA LYS A 113 0.51 23.33 10.95
C LYS A 113 1.95 23.10 11.42
N HIS A 114 2.49 21.90 11.21
CA HIS A 114 3.85 21.53 11.62
C HIS A 114 4.85 21.58 10.46
N HIS A 115 4.39 21.43 9.22
CA HIS A 115 5.29 21.38 8.07
C HIS A 115 4.62 21.90 6.79
N PRO A 116 5.28 22.76 5.98
CA PRO A 116 4.64 23.46 4.87
C PRO A 116 4.13 22.57 3.72
N HIS A 117 4.68 21.35 3.58
CA HIS A 117 4.19 20.35 2.60
C HIS A 117 3.14 19.41 3.18
N GLY A 118 2.87 19.51 4.48
CA GLY A 118 1.83 18.74 5.10
C GLY A 118 0.46 19.07 4.52
N LEU A 119 -0.39 18.06 4.38
CA LEU A 119 -1.78 18.30 3.95
C LEU A 119 -2.53 19.08 5.03
N PRO A 120 -3.48 19.95 4.64
CA PRO A 120 -4.55 20.37 5.53
C PRO A 120 -5.18 19.18 6.26
N ASP A 121 -5.63 19.39 7.49
CA ASP A 121 -6.19 18.30 8.31
C ASP A 121 -7.46 17.73 7.67
N GLU A 122 -8.31 18.58 7.08
CA GLU A 122 -9.51 18.17 6.35
C GLU A 122 -9.22 17.32 5.11
N ASP A 123 -8.16 17.65 4.35
CA ASP A 123 -7.74 16.87 3.18
C ASP A 123 -7.18 15.50 3.60
N PHE A 124 -6.44 15.45 4.71
CA PHE A 124 -5.96 14.19 5.27
C PHE A 124 -7.14 13.30 5.69
N ASP A 125 -8.11 13.84 6.43
CA ASP A 125 -9.28 13.10 6.89
C ASP A 125 -10.17 12.67 5.70
N ALA A 126 -10.24 13.46 4.63
CA ALA A 126 -10.94 13.06 3.41
C ALA A 126 -10.29 11.85 2.72
N ILE A 127 -8.96 11.71 2.79
CA ILE A 127 -8.21 10.60 2.19
C ILE A 127 -8.17 9.37 3.09
N PHE A 128 -7.79 9.55 4.35
CA PHE A 128 -7.53 8.48 5.32
C PHE A 128 -8.70 8.19 6.26
N THR A 129 -9.83 8.88 6.07
CA THR A 129 -11.02 8.86 6.93
C THR A 129 -10.78 9.46 8.31
N ALA A 130 -11.86 9.84 8.99
CA ALA A 130 -11.78 10.38 10.36
C ALA A 130 -11.82 9.28 11.43
N SER A 131 -12.29 8.07 11.09
CA SER A 131 -12.55 7.01 12.07
C SER A 131 -12.31 5.57 11.61
N GLN A 132 -12.13 5.31 10.31
CA GLN A 132 -12.03 3.93 9.82
C GLN A 132 -10.61 3.39 10.03
N PRO A 133 -10.44 2.06 10.18
CA PRO A 133 -9.12 1.44 10.23
C PRO A 133 -8.28 1.77 8.99
N VAL A 134 -7.01 2.09 9.22
CA VAL A 134 -6.03 2.33 8.15
C VAL A 134 -4.88 1.34 8.31
N ILE A 135 -4.78 0.37 7.40
CA ILE A 135 -3.63 -0.54 7.31
C ILE A 135 -2.61 0.12 6.39
N PHE A 136 -1.45 0.48 6.91
CA PHE A 136 -0.45 1.24 6.18
C PHE A 136 0.80 0.37 5.93
N ALA A 137 1.09 0.02 4.69
CA ALA A 137 2.30 -0.66 4.29
C ALA A 137 3.41 0.35 3.94
N HIS A 138 4.52 0.33 4.68
CA HIS A 138 5.61 1.28 4.51
C HIS A 138 6.94 0.57 4.23
N HIS A 139 7.72 1.13 3.32
CA HIS A 139 9.04 0.60 2.95
C HIS A 139 10.02 0.53 4.14
N GLY A 140 10.02 1.55 5.01
CA GLY A 140 10.94 1.63 6.16
C GLY A 140 10.28 1.25 7.48
N TYR A 141 10.85 1.73 8.58
CA TYR A 141 10.31 1.47 9.92
C TYR A 141 8.92 2.09 10.13
N PRO A 142 7.97 1.35 10.74
CA PRO A 142 6.64 1.86 11.10
C PRO A 142 6.65 3.14 11.94
N SER A 143 7.65 3.30 12.80
CA SER A 143 7.79 4.43 13.72
C SER A 143 7.80 5.79 13.01
N LEU A 144 8.32 5.86 11.78
CA LEU A 144 8.33 7.09 11.00
C LEU A 144 6.90 7.54 10.70
N ILE A 145 6.05 6.65 10.20
CA ILE A 145 4.67 6.98 9.80
C ILE A 145 3.90 7.45 11.02
N HIS A 146 3.96 6.72 12.14
CA HIS A 146 3.34 7.15 13.40
C HIS A 146 3.81 8.53 13.87
N ARG A 147 5.11 8.81 13.76
CA ARG A 147 5.65 10.14 14.10
C ARG A 147 5.12 11.23 13.17
N LEU A 148 4.95 10.96 11.88
CA LEU A 148 4.44 11.94 10.92
C LEU A 148 2.94 12.21 11.11
N THR A 149 2.18 11.22 11.56
CA THR A 149 0.71 11.29 11.66
C THR A 149 0.19 11.49 13.08
N TYR A 150 1.05 11.61 14.10
CA TYR A 150 0.65 11.66 15.52
C TYR A 150 -0.42 12.71 15.88
N ALA A 151 -0.51 13.80 15.10
CA ALA A 151 -1.45 14.90 15.32
C ALA A 151 -2.70 14.84 14.42
N ARG A 152 -2.86 13.79 13.60
CA ARG A 152 -4.00 13.60 12.69
C ARG A 152 -5.19 13.03 13.43
N THR A 153 -6.41 13.37 13.05
CA THR A 153 -7.66 12.96 13.73
C THR A 153 -7.74 11.45 13.94
N ASN A 154 -7.48 10.67 12.89
CA ASN A 154 -7.64 9.21 12.88
C ASN A 154 -6.35 8.44 13.26
N HIS A 155 -5.35 9.10 13.86
CA HIS A 155 -4.04 8.48 14.09
C HIS A 155 -4.07 7.22 14.98
N ALA A 156 -5.10 7.08 15.83
CA ALA A 156 -5.31 5.92 16.70
C ALA A 156 -5.70 4.64 15.92
N ASN A 157 -6.32 4.79 14.74
CA ASN A 157 -6.70 3.68 13.86
C ASN A 157 -5.68 3.44 12.74
N LEU A 158 -4.50 4.07 12.82
CA LEU A 158 -3.41 3.86 11.88
C LEU A 158 -2.54 2.69 12.34
N HIS A 159 -2.48 1.63 11.54
CA HIS A 159 -1.77 0.39 11.84
C HIS A 159 -0.72 0.15 10.77
N VAL A 160 0.53 0.39 11.13
CA VAL A 160 1.62 0.47 10.16
C VAL A 160 2.43 -0.82 10.15
N HIS A 161 2.47 -1.47 9.00
CA HIS A 161 3.41 -2.52 8.66
C HIS A 161 4.61 -1.92 7.94
N GLY A 162 5.79 -2.47 8.18
CA GLY A 162 7.02 -2.03 7.57
C GLY A 162 8.18 -2.88 8.04
N TYR A 163 9.41 -2.41 7.84
CA TYR A 163 10.59 -3.16 8.25
C TYR A 163 10.67 -3.33 9.78
N GLN A 164 10.86 -4.57 10.23
CA GLN A 164 10.88 -5.00 11.63
C GLN A 164 12.23 -5.61 12.06
N GLU A 165 13.32 -5.34 11.32
CA GLU A 165 14.64 -5.99 11.52
C GLU A 165 14.67 -7.49 11.23
N GLU A 166 13.66 -8.00 10.54
CA GLU A 166 13.60 -9.41 10.14
C GLU A 166 14.07 -9.57 8.69
N GLY A 167 15.00 -10.49 8.46
CA GLY A 167 15.56 -10.72 7.14
C GLY A 167 16.73 -11.68 7.14
N THR A 168 16.89 -12.42 6.05
CA THR A 168 18.01 -13.32 5.79
C THR A 168 18.16 -13.52 4.29
N THR A 169 19.11 -14.34 3.85
CA THR A 169 19.14 -14.79 2.45
C THR A 169 17.94 -15.71 2.21
N THR A 170 16.91 -15.17 1.57
CA THR A 170 15.66 -15.88 1.27
C THR A 170 15.05 -15.34 -0.04
N THR A 171 13.86 -15.81 -0.40
CA THR A 171 13.13 -15.40 -1.60
C THR A 171 12.51 -14.00 -1.45
N PRO A 172 12.25 -13.27 -2.55
CA PRO A 172 11.71 -11.91 -2.49
C PRO A 172 10.41 -11.77 -1.68
N PHE A 173 9.44 -12.68 -1.84
CA PHE A 173 8.21 -12.61 -1.06
C PHE A 173 8.42 -13.01 0.40
N ASP A 174 9.32 -13.96 0.69
CA ASP A 174 9.63 -14.31 2.07
C ASP A 174 10.22 -13.13 2.86
N MET A 175 10.99 -12.26 2.21
CA MET A 175 11.47 -11.02 2.84
C MET A 175 10.33 -10.13 3.36
N VAL A 176 9.20 -10.05 2.65
CA VAL A 176 8.04 -9.28 3.13
C VAL A 176 7.18 -10.07 4.12
N VAL A 177 7.13 -11.40 4.01
CA VAL A 177 6.47 -12.28 4.99
C VAL A 177 7.13 -12.20 6.36
N LEU A 178 8.47 -12.24 6.42
CA LEU A 178 9.24 -12.09 7.66
C LEU A 178 8.95 -10.77 8.38
N ASN A 179 8.63 -9.72 7.64
CA ASN A 179 8.29 -8.39 8.17
C ASN A 179 6.78 -8.16 8.31
N ARG A 180 5.96 -9.20 8.05
CA ARG A 180 4.48 -9.14 8.06
C ARG A 180 3.90 -8.09 7.13
N LEU A 181 4.64 -7.72 6.08
CA LEU A 181 4.28 -6.69 5.10
C LEU A 181 3.62 -7.28 3.85
N ASP A 182 3.58 -8.61 3.72
CA ASP A 182 2.98 -9.28 2.58
C ASP A 182 1.45 -9.16 2.54
N ARG A 183 0.90 -9.37 1.34
CA ARG A 183 -0.53 -9.31 1.04
C ARG A 183 -1.44 -10.09 1.99
N PHE A 184 -0.99 -11.24 2.53
CA PHE A 184 -1.82 -12.04 3.42
C PHE A 184 -1.90 -11.41 4.80
N HIS A 185 -0.76 -11.00 5.38
CA HIS A 185 -0.78 -10.28 6.65
C HIS A 185 -1.56 -8.96 6.56
N LEU A 186 -1.39 -8.19 5.47
CA LEU A 186 -2.15 -6.95 5.27
C LEU A 186 -3.67 -7.21 5.20
N ALA A 187 -4.09 -8.25 4.49
CA ALA A 187 -5.50 -8.62 4.39
C ALA A 187 -6.07 -9.16 5.71
N ILE A 188 -5.28 -9.96 6.46
CA ILE A 188 -5.64 -10.43 7.80
C ILE A 188 -5.87 -9.25 8.73
N ASP A 189 -4.92 -8.29 8.78
CA ASP A 189 -5.02 -7.12 9.64
C ASP A 189 -6.22 -6.23 9.31
N ALA A 190 -6.58 -6.11 8.01
CA ALA A 190 -7.81 -5.44 7.61
C ALA A 190 -9.05 -6.16 8.18
N ILE A 191 -9.12 -7.49 8.05
CA ILE A 191 -10.24 -8.28 8.54
C ILE A 191 -10.40 -8.16 10.06
N GLU A 192 -9.30 -8.18 10.80
CA GLU A 192 -9.33 -8.15 12.26
C GLU A 192 -9.78 -6.81 12.85
N ARG A 193 -9.64 -5.73 12.07
CA ARG A 193 -9.88 -4.37 12.56
C ARG A 193 -11.20 -3.78 12.12
N VAL A 194 -11.77 -4.27 11.03
CA VAL A 194 -13.10 -3.83 10.58
C VAL A 194 -14.17 -4.42 11.50
N PRO A 195 -14.97 -3.58 12.19
CA PRO A 195 -16.04 -4.07 13.06
C PRO A 195 -17.08 -4.87 12.28
N GLY A 196 -17.51 -6.01 12.82
CA GLY A 196 -18.61 -6.80 12.26
C GLY A 196 -18.20 -7.89 11.25
N LEU A 197 -16.91 -8.06 10.94
CA LEU A 197 -16.41 -9.14 10.07
C LEU A 197 -16.24 -10.50 10.77
N ASN A 198 -17.07 -10.82 11.77
CA ASN A 198 -16.97 -12.07 12.53
C ASN A 198 -17.11 -13.32 11.65
N GLU A 199 -17.84 -13.21 10.52
CA GLU A 199 -18.03 -14.29 9.54
C GLU A 199 -16.81 -14.51 8.63
N ALA A 200 -15.83 -13.60 8.63
CA ALA A 200 -14.61 -13.71 7.83
C ALA A 200 -13.56 -14.64 8.45
N ALA A 201 -13.87 -15.36 9.54
CA ALA A 201 -12.94 -16.29 10.21
C ALA A 201 -12.38 -17.35 9.26
N ALA A 202 -13.21 -17.89 8.36
CA ALA A 202 -12.77 -18.87 7.36
C ALA A 202 -11.80 -18.26 6.33
N VAL A 203 -12.05 -17.00 5.91
CA VAL A 203 -11.16 -16.27 4.99
C VAL A 203 -9.82 -16.00 5.66
N LYS A 204 -9.84 -15.55 6.92
CA LYS A 204 -8.63 -15.34 7.71
C LYS A 204 -7.82 -16.62 7.87
N GLN A 205 -8.48 -17.74 8.19
CA GLN A 205 -7.80 -19.04 8.28
C GLN A 205 -7.13 -19.42 6.96
N ARG A 206 -7.81 -19.20 5.84
CA ARG A 206 -7.24 -19.47 4.51
C ARG A 206 -5.96 -18.67 4.24
N PHE A 207 -5.89 -17.41 4.67
CA PHE A 207 -4.67 -16.61 4.54
C PHE A 207 -3.54 -17.09 5.47
N HIS A 208 -3.86 -17.55 6.69
CA HIS A 208 -2.86 -18.22 7.53
C HIS A 208 -2.37 -19.54 6.94
N ASP A 209 -3.25 -20.30 6.31
CA ASP A 209 -2.89 -21.55 5.63
C ASP A 209 -1.95 -21.25 4.45
N LYS A 210 -2.16 -20.13 3.73
CA LYS A 210 -1.25 -19.66 2.67
C LYS A 210 0.14 -19.29 3.18
N LEU A 211 0.25 -18.64 4.33
CA LEU A 211 1.54 -18.36 4.96
C LEU A 211 2.27 -19.65 5.41
N THR A 212 1.50 -20.64 5.87
CA THR A 212 2.03 -21.97 6.22
C THR A 212 2.54 -22.71 4.97
N GLU A 213 1.75 -22.69 3.90
CA GLU A 213 2.09 -23.25 2.59
C GLU A 213 3.36 -22.61 2.03
N HIS A 214 3.44 -21.27 2.04
CA HIS A 214 4.61 -20.49 1.63
C HIS A 214 5.88 -20.96 2.34
N THR A 215 5.83 -21.06 3.68
CA THR A 215 6.98 -21.47 4.49
C THR A 215 7.50 -22.86 4.10
N ALA A 216 6.59 -23.80 3.80
CA ALA A 216 6.96 -25.13 3.34
C ALA A 216 7.52 -25.10 1.91
N TYR A 217 6.89 -24.31 1.03
CA TYR A 217 7.23 -24.22 -0.39
C TYR A 217 8.65 -23.68 -0.61
N ILE A 218 8.99 -22.54 -0.01
CA ILE A 218 10.31 -21.92 -0.22
C ILE A 218 11.46 -22.80 0.28
N ARG A 219 11.23 -23.58 1.34
CA ARG A 219 12.24 -24.51 1.89
C ARG A 219 12.47 -25.72 0.99
N LEU A 220 11.42 -26.15 0.30
CA LEU A 220 11.48 -27.28 -0.62
C LEU A 220 12.01 -26.88 -2.00
N HIS A 221 11.59 -25.73 -2.51
CA HIS A 221 11.81 -25.33 -3.91
C HIS A 221 12.87 -24.24 -4.09
N GLY A 222 13.17 -23.45 -3.05
CA GLY A 222 14.13 -22.34 -3.13
C GLY A 222 13.63 -21.14 -3.94
N GLU A 223 12.34 -21.08 -4.23
CA GLU A 223 11.67 -20.01 -4.98
C GLU A 223 10.28 -19.74 -4.38
N ASP A 224 9.76 -18.53 -4.62
CA ASP A 224 8.40 -18.16 -4.18
C ASP A 224 7.33 -18.98 -4.89
N MET A 225 6.16 -19.12 -4.25
CA MET A 225 5.01 -19.84 -4.82
C MET A 225 4.62 -19.26 -6.19
N PRO A 226 4.20 -20.09 -7.17
CA PRO A 226 3.80 -19.61 -8.50
C PRO A 226 2.72 -18.53 -8.44
N GLU A 227 1.73 -18.68 -7.56
CA GLU A 227 0.66 -17.70 -7.37
C GLU A 227 1.13 -16.33 -6.88
N ILE A 228 2.35 -16.22 -6.35
CA ILE A 228 2.97 -14.94 -5.97
C ILE A 228 3.78 -14.38 -7.14
N ARG A 229 4.59 -15.21 -7.78
CA ARG A 229 5.50 -14.82 -8.88
C ARG A 229 4.76 -14.46 -10.16
N GLU A 230 3.70 -15.19 -10.45
CA GLU A 230 2.88 -15.06 -11.66
C GLU A 230 1.66 -14.16 -11.43
N TRP A 231 1.53 -13.58 -10.23
CA TRP A 231 0.43 -12.68 -9.91
C TRP A 231 0.47 -11.43 -10.78
N VAL A 232 -0.66 -11.15 -11.40
CA VAL A 232 -0.90 -9.95 -12.21
C VAL A 232 -2.20 -9.29 -11.78
N TRP A 233 -2.26 -7.97 -11.93
CA TRP A 233 -3.46 -7.21 -11.63
C TRP A 233 -4.46 -7.30 -12.81
N ASP A 234 -5.48 -8.15 -12.65
CA ASP A 234 -6.45 -8.46 -13.72
C ASP A 234 -7.73 -7.60 -13.71
N TYR A 235 -7.82 -6.60 -12.83
CA TYR A 235 -9.03 -5.76 -12.71
C TYR A 235 -8.96 -4.47 -13.52
N SER A 236 -8.22 -4.46 -14.63
CA SER A 236 -8.21 -3.32 -15.54
C SER A 236 -9.58 -3.18 -16.24
N PRO A 237 -10.13 -1.96 -16.39
CA PRO A 237 -11.34 -1.74 -17.18
C PRO A 237 -11.23 -2.25 -18.63
N ASP A 238 -10.00 -2.38 -19.16
CA ASP A 238 -9.74 -2.90 -20.51
C ASP A 238 -9.85 -4.44 -20.62
N ALA A 239 -9.83 -5.18 -19.51
CA ALA A 239 -9.92 -6.65 -19.54
C ALA A 239 -11.30 -7.16 -19.98
N ALA A 240 -12.33 -6.30 -19.97
CA ALA A 240 -13.65 -6.61 -20.49
C ALA A 240 -13.74 -6.49 -22.04
N GLY A 241 -12.75 -5.88 -22.70
CA GLY A 241 -12.77 -5.61 -24.14
C GLY A 241 -12.05 -6.61 -25.03
N SER A 242 -11.27 -7.56 -24.48
CA SER A 242 -10.40 -8.44 -25.27
C SER A 242 -10.78 -9.93 -25.23
N ARG A 243 -11.98 -10.27 -24.75
CA ARG A 243 -12.53 -11.64 -24.85
C ARG A 243 -13.63 -11.67 -25.92
N SER A 244 -13.22 -11.62 -27.18
CA SER A 244 -14.03 -12.04 -28.34
C SER A 244 -13.18 -12.87 -29.30
#